data_AF-A0A4R1R985-F1
#
_entry.id   AF-A0A4R1R985-F1
#
_cell.length_a   1.000
_cell.length_b   1.000
_cell.length_c   1.000
_cell.angle_alpha   90.00
_cell.angle_beta   90.00
_cell.angle_gamma   90.00
#
_symmetry.space_group_name_H-M   'P 1'
#
loop_
_entity.id
_entity.type
_entity.pdbx_description
1 polymer ?
#
loop_
_entity_poly.entity_id
_entity_poly.type
_entity_poly.pdbx_seq_one_letter_code
_entity_poly.pdbx_strand_id
1 'polypeptide(L)'
;MAKINQLEYQIQSALQQKAETIQVPQDLFARIHKELPIGPTICRQSKLGLICWRVAIIAISVIVITGMILVPFSREAMVMAAQVVDSIKTIFIVEKKDGHYRTVIKPVGEFKLSQGVCKKLSGVDDFSLGQKVGFKVVFPDTLAGYRLEFKAIGAKLDRKLDVDTFSQLGDRIQKALDDDQALKSLKVYDAHRYAGACYRKDNTIIGMYVMDRAYHITHNVIKKVTFQNCGGFWLEHPRNQYFKDKNTEVKNLQVRHSLFWVKNGHGFYLRSEGETDLTYQEAIRIADLFSKAY
;
A
#
# COMPACT_ATOMS: atom_id res chain seq x y z
N MET A 1 13.62 -12.12 -32.02
CA MET A 1 12.24 -11.61 -31.86
C MET A 1 11.21 -12.36 -32.71
N ALA A 2 11.47 -12.70 -33.98
CA ALA A 2 10.47 -13.38 -34.82
C ALA A 2 10.04 -14.80 -34.35
N LYS A 3 10.92 -15.56 -33.67
CA LYS A 3 10.60 -16.94 -33.21
C LYS A 3 9.63 -17.03 -32.03
N ILE A 4 9.54 -15.99 -31.19
CA ILE A 4 8.65 -15.98 -30.01
C ILE A 4 7.20 -15.81 -30.47
N ASN A 5 6.96 -14.87 -31.39
CA ASN A 5 5.63 -14.62 -31.95
C ASN A 5 5.08 -15.81 -32.74
N GLN A 6 5.96 -16.61 -33.37
CA GLN A 6 5.56 -17.81 -34.10
C GLN A 6 5.12 -18.93 -33.15
N LEU A 7 5.76 -19.07 -32.00
CA LEU A 7 5.42 -20.06 -30.98
C LEU A 7 4.09 -19.70 -30.29
N GLU A 8 3.87 -18.43 -29.96
CA GLU A 8 2.61 -17.94 -29.39
C GLU A 8 1.43 -18.19 -30.33
N TYR A 9 1.61 -17.92 -31.63
CA TYR A 9 0.58 -18.16 -32.64
C TYR A 9 0.26 -19.66 -32.79
N GLN A 10 1.28 -20.53 -32.77
CA GLN A 10 1.09 -21.98 -32.84
C GLN A 10 0.36 -22.53 -31.61
N ILE A 11 0.64 -21.99 -30.42
CA ILE A 11 -0.05 -22.37 -29.18
C ILE A 11 -1.52 -21.95 -29.23
N GLN A 12 -1.80 -20.72 -29.65
CA GLN A 12 -3.18 -20.22 -29.76
C GLN A 12 -4.00 -21.02 -30.77
N SER A 13 -3.44 -21.32 -31.94
CA SER A 13 -4.09 -22.13 -32.98
C SER A 13 -4.41 -23.55 -32.50
N ALA A 14 -3.46 -24.20 -31.80
CA ALA A 14 -3.66 -25.57 -31.32
C ALA A 14 -4.69 -25.65 -30.18
N LEU A 15 -4.77 -24.64 -29.32
CA LEU A 15 -5.79 -24.54 -28.26
C LEU A 15 -7.19 -24.36 -28.84
N GLN A 16 -7.33 -23.55 -29.89
CA GLN A 16 -8.61 -23.30 -30.54
C GLN A 16 -9.13 -24.55 -31.25
N GLN A 17 -8.25 -25.28 -31.96
CA GLN A 17 -8.59 -26.53 -32.64
C GLN A 17 -8.99 -27.64 -31.65
N LYS A 18 -8.34 -27.71 -30.48
CA LYS A 18 -8.72 -28.66 -29.42
C LYS A 18 -10.04 -28.30 -28.73
N ALA A 19 -10.31 -27.01 -28.51
CA ALA A 19 -11.56 -26.56 -27.92
C ALA A 19 -12.80 -26.97 -28.75
N GLU A 20 -12.66 -27.01 -30.07
CA GLU A 20 -13.72 -27.44 -31.00
C GLU A 20 -13.99 -28.96 -30.98
N THR A 21 -13.07 -29.76 -30.43
CA THR A 21 -13.16 -31.24 -30.42
C THR A 21 -13.59 -31.86 -29.10
N ILE A 22 -13.70 -31.08 -28.01
CA ILE A 22 -14.03 -31.62 -26.68
C ILE A 22 -15.56 -31.76 -26.54
N GLN A 23 -16.07 -32.99 -26.67
CA GLN A 23 -17.39 -33.35 -26.16
C GLN A 23 -17.30 -33.67 -24.67
N VAL A 24 -17.92 -32.83 -23.84
CA VAL A 24 -17.97 -33.05 -22.38
C VAL A 24 -19.02 -34.12 -22.06
N PRO A 25 -18.67 -35.21 -21.34
CA PRO A 25 -19.63 -36.23 -20.92
C PRO A 25 -20.72 -35.65 -20.02
N GLN A 26 -21.99 -35.98 -20.31
CA GLN A 26 -23.15 -35.41 -19.63
C GLN A 26 -23.23 -35.77 -18.13
N ASP A 27 -22.53 -36.81 -17.69
CA ASP A 27 -22.54 -37.33 -16.31
C ASP A 27 -21.47 -36.71 -15.40
N LEU A 28 -20.49 -35.99 -15.94
CA LEU A 28 -19.42 -35.34 -15.18
C LEU A 28 -19.98 -34.34 -14.14
N PHE A 29 -21.06 -33.64 -14.48
CA PHE A 29 -21.71 -32.66 -13.61
C PHE A 29 -22.46 -33.29 -12.43
N ALA A 30 -23.02 -34.49 -12.61
CA ALA A 30 -23.71 -35.21 -11.54
C ALA A 30 -22.74 -35.70 -10.46
N ARG A 31 -21.49 -36.01 -10.82
CA ARG A 31 -20.43 -36.38 -9.88
C ARG A 31 -19.95 -35.20 -9.04
N ILE A 32 -19.71 -34.04 -9.66
CA ILE A 32 -19.23 -32.83 -8.97
C ILE A 32 -20.27 -32.32 -7.95
N HIS A 33 -21.56 -32.45 -8.24
CA HIS A 33 -22.63 -32.02 -7.35
C HIS A 33 -22.78 -32.87 -6.07
N LYS A 34 -22.26 -34.11 -6.08
CA LYS A 34 -22.37 -35.05 -4.96
C LYS A 34 -21.28 -34.85 -3.90
N GLU A 35 -20.17 -34.19 -4.24
CA GLU A 35 -19.00 -34.07 -3.36
C GLU A 35 -18.81 -32.69 -2.69
N LEU A 36 -19.67 -31.71 -2.97
CA LEU A 36 -19.59 -30.38 -2.35
C LEU A 36 -20.80 -30.12 -1.44
N PRO A 37 -20.62 -29.97 -0.10
CA PRO A 37 -21.71 -29.62 0.79
C PRO A 37 -21.92 -28.10 0.71
N ILE A 38 -22.89 -27.67 -0.10
CA ILE A 38 -23.32 -26.26 -0.12
C ILE A 38 -24.73 -26.21 0.45
N GLY A 39 -24.87 -25.66 1.66
CA GLY A 39 -26.15 -25.39 2.31
C GLY A 39 -27.00 -24.38 1.51
N PRO A 40 -28.33 -24.36 1.73
CA PRO A 40 -29.25 -23.70 0.82
C PRO A 40 -29.35 -22.20 1.15
N THR A 41 -28.65 -21.36 0.39
CA THR A 41 -28.99 -19.92 0.34
C THR A 41 -29.72 -19.65 -0.96
N ILE A 42 -31.04 -19.62 -0.87
CA ILE A 42 -31.96 -19.27 -1.95
C ILE A 42 -31.73 -17.79 -2.31
N CYS A 43 -31.14 -17.53 -3.48
CA CYS A 43 -31.14 -16.20 -4.09
C CYS A 43 -31.84 -16.31 -5.46
N ARG A 44 -32.94 -15.57 -5.60
CA ARG A 44 -33.81 -15.49 -6.79
C ARG A 44 -32.98 -15.33 -8.07
N GLN A 45 -32.98 -16.35 -8.92
CA GLN A 45 -32.30 -16.36 -10.21
C GLN A 45 -33.05 -15.46 -11.21
N SER A 46 -32.48 -14.31 -11.55
CA SER A 46 -32.74 -13.68 -12.84
C SER A 46 -31.99 -14.48 -13.93
N LYS A 47 -32.55 -14.60 -15.13
CA LYS A 47 -31.92 -15.33 -16.26
C LYS A 47 -30.50 -14.84 -16.59
N LEU A 48 -30.15 -13.60 -16.26
CA LEU A 48 -28.80 -13.04 -16.39
C LEU A 48 -27.80 -13.58 -15.34
N GLY A 49 -28.24 -13.86 -14.11
CA GLY A 49 -27.40 -14.43 -13.05
C GLY A 49 -26.97 -15.87 -13.35
N LEU A 50 -27.83 -16.64 -14.02
CA LEU A 50 -27.53 -18.02 -14.42
C LEU A 50 -26.43 -18.09 -15.50
N ILE A 51 -26.40 -17.12 -16.41
CA ILE A 51 -25.41 -17.04 -17.48
C ILE A 51 -24.05 -16.60 -16.92
N CYS A 52 -24.01 -15.57 -16.07
CA CYS A 52 -22.77 -15.13 -15.42
C CYS A 52 -22.18 -16.21 -14.50
N TRP A 53 -23.02 -16.98 -13.80
CA TRP A 53 -22.54 -18.08 -12.96
C TRP A 53 -22.00 -19.25 -13.79
N ARG A 54 -22.65 -19.58 -14.91
CA ARG A 54 -22.14 -20.59 -15.86
C ARG A 54 -20.82 -20.18 -16.50
N VAL A 55 -20.65 -18.91 -16.88
CA VAL A 55 -19.39 -18.39 -17.43
C VAL A 55 -18.27 -18.39 -16.39
N ALA A 56 -18.57 -18.00 -15.15
CA ALA A 56 -17.60 -18.04 -14.05
C ALA A 56 -17.16 -19.47 -13.70
N ILE A 57 -18.09 -20.43 -13.69
CA ILE A 57 -17.76 -21.85 -13.47
C ILE A 57 -16.90 -22.38 -14.62
N ILE A 58 -17.24 -22.10 -15.87
CA ILE A 58 -16.44 -22.54 -17.02
C ILE A 58 -15.03 -21.95 -16.97
N ALA A 59 -14.88 -20.66 -16.61
CA ALA A 59 -13.56 -20.04 -16.47
C ALA A 59 -12.74 -20.71 -15.35
N ILE A 60 -13.34 -20.98 -14.19
CA ILE A 60 -12.67 -21.67 -13.07
C ILE A 60 -12.34 -23.11 -13.46
N SER A 61 -13.24 -23.83 -14.13
CA SER A 61 -13.00 -25.20 -14.59
C SER A 61 -11.89 -25.27 -15.63
N VAL A 62 -11.82 -24.31 -16.57
CA VAL A 62 -10.71 -24.21 -17.54
C VAL A 62 -9.40 -23.93 -16.81
N ILE A 63 -9.37 -23.03 -15.81
CA ILE A 63 -8.16 -22.76 -15.03
C ILE A 63 -7.72 -23.99 -14.23
N VAL A 64 -8.65 -24.72 -13.61
CA VAL A 64 -8.36 -25.94 -12.83
C VAL A 64 -7.89 -27.07 -13.74
N ILE A 65 -8.54 -27.29 -14.88
CA ILE A 65 -8.15 -28.33 -15.85
C ILE A 65 -6.79 -27.99 -16.48
N THR A 66 -6.56 -26.72 -16.83
CA THR A 66 -5.28 -26.25 -17.39
C THR A 66 -4.17 -26.32 -16.35
N GLY A 67 -4.46 -26.00 -15.08
CA GLY A 67 -3.55 -26.18 -13.96
C GLY A 67 -3.21 -27.64 -13.71
N MET A 68 -4.21 -28.53 -13.67
CA MET A 68 -3.97 -29.97 -13.42
C MET A 68 -3.20 -30.65 -14.56
N ILE A 69 -3.37 -30.21 -15.81
CA ILE A 69 -2.66 -30.79 -16.97
C ILE A 69 -1.24 -30.24 -17.12
N LEU A 70 -0.97 -29.00 -16.69
CA LEU A 70 0.34 -28.35 -16.85
C LEU A 70 1.28 -28.47 -15.62
N VAL A 71 0.76 -28.80 -14.43
CA VAL A 71 1.56 -28.98 -13.21
C VAL A 71 2.68 -30.05 -13.31
N PRO A 72 2.56 -31.15 -14.09
CA PRO A 72 3.69 -32.06 -14.26
C PRO A 72 4.74 -31.57 -15.27
N PHE A 73 4.47 -30.52 -16.06
CA PHE A 73 5.34 -30.11 -17.16
C PHE A 73 5.80 -28.65 -17.00
N SER A 74 7.00 -28.52 -16.44
CA SER A 74 7.85 -27.34 -16.38
C SER A 74 7.54 -26.30 -15.29
N ARG A 75 8.60 -25.86 -14.59
CA ARG A 75 8.59 -24.72 -13.68
C ARG A 75 8.04 -23.45 -14.34
N GLU A 76 8.12 -23.32 -15.65
CA GLU A 76 7.65 -22.15 -16.39
C GLU A 76 6.12 -22.12 -16.45
N ALA A 77 5.44 -23.26 -16.54
CA ALA A 77 3.98 -23.32 -16.49
C ALA A 77 3.44 -22.97 -15.10
N MET A 78 4.13 -23.37 -14.03
CA MET A 78 3.81 -22.94 -12.66
C MET A 78 4.03 -21.43 -12.46
N VAL A 79 5.12 -20.88 -13.00
CA VAL A 79 5.40 -19.43 -12.96
C VAL A 79 4.35 -18.66 -13.76
N MET A 80 3.95 -19.14 -14.94
CA MET A 80 2.88 -18.54 -15.73
C MET A 80 1.52 -18.65 -15.03
N ALA A 81 1.20 -19.79 -14.40
CA ALA A 81 -0.04 -19.96 -13.63
C ALA A 81 -0.07 -19.01 -12.41
N ALA A 82 1.05 -18.85 -11.70
CA ALA A 82 1.18 -17.88 -10.61
C ALA A 82 1.01 -16.43 -11.11
N GLN A 83 1.63 -16.09 -12.25
CA GLN A 83 1.46 -14.78 -12.90
C GLN A 83 0.01 -14.52 -13.32
N VAL A 84 -0.70 -15.54 -13.84
CA VAL A 84 -2.13 -15.44 -14.18
C VAL A 84 -2.97 -15.25 -12.91
N VAL A 85 -2.73 -16.02 -11.85
CA VAL A 85 -3.44 -15.85 -10.57
C VAL A 85 -3.20 -14.47 -9.95
N ASP A 86 -1.95 -13.96 -9.97
CA ASP A 86 -1.62 -12.63 -9.46
C ASP A 86 -2.17 -11.51 -10.35
N SER A 87 -2.36 -11.76 -11.66
CA SER A 87 -3.07 -10.84 -12.56
C SER A 87 -4.58 -10.79 -12.32
N ILE A 88 -5.16 -11.86 -11.72
CA ILE A 88 -6.58 -11.94 -11.36
C ILE A 88 -6.85 -11.34 -9.97
N LYS A 89 -5.88 -11.40 -9.04
CA LYS A 89 -5.99 -10.73 -7.74
C LYS A 89 -6.05 -9.23 -7.97
N THR A 90 -7.16 -8.61 -7.56
CA THR A 90 -7.36 -7.17 -7.66
C THR A 90 -7.41 -6.52 -6.29
N ILE A 91 -7.03 -5.25 -6.24
CA ILE A 91 -7.18 -4.37 -5.08
C ILE A 91 -7.83 -3.07 -5.50
N PHE A 92 -8.42 -2.40 -4.51
CA PHE A 92 -9.05 -1.10 -4.67
C PHE A 92 -8.04 -0.03 -4.30
N ILE A 93 -7.61 0.78 -5.27
CA ILE A 93 -6.61 1.83 -5.03
C ILE A 93 -7.27 3.20 -5.14
N VAL A 94 -6.76 4.17 -4.39
CA VAL A 94 -7.27 5.54 -4.42
C VAL A 94 -6.36 6.38 -5.30
N GLU A 95 -6.89 6.82 -6.45
CA GLU A 95 -6.16 7.65 -7.42
C GLU A 95 -6.84 8.99 -7.62
N LYS A 96 -6.04 10.05 -7.79
CA LYS A 96 -6.54 11.36 -8.21
C LYS A 96 -6.68 11.36 -9.73
N LYS A 97 -7.89 11.53 -10.24
CA LYS A 97 -8.18 11.74 -11.67
C LYS A 97 -9.13 12.92 -11.82
N ASP A 98 -8.86 13.79 -12.78
CA ASP A 98 -9.67 14.99 -13.05
C ASP A 98 -9.86 15.88 -11.81
N GLY A 99 -8.82 15.97 -10.96
CA GLY A 99 -8.85 16.79 -9.74
C GLY A 99 -9.53 16.11 -8.53
N HIS A 100 -10.14 14.94 -8.69
CA HIS A 100 -10.88 14.25 -7.63
C HIS A 100 -10.28 12.87 -7.31
N TYR A 101 -10.26 12.51 -6.04
CA TYR A 101 -9.90 11.15 -5.64
C TYR A 101 -11.05 10.19 -5.91
N ARG A 102 -10.75 9.08 -6.58
CA ARG A 102 -11.68 7.99 -6.81
C ARG A 102 -11.03 6.64 -6.55
N THR A 103 -11.84 5.71 -6.09
CA THR A 103 -11.46 4.31 -5.99
C THR A 103 -11.43 3.70 -7.39
N VAL A 104 -10.35 3.02 -7.76
CA VAL A 104 -10.25 2.24 -8.99
C VAL A 104 -9.73 0.84 -8.68
N ILE A 105 -10.16 -0.13 -9.49
CA ILE A 105 -9.75 -1.53 -9.34
C ILE A 105 -8.51 -1.76 -10.20
N LYS A 106 -7.44 -2.31 -9.61
CA LYS A 106 -6.23 -2.71 -10.33
C LYS A 106 -5.73 -4.09 -9.92
N PRO A 107 -5.03 -4.81 -10.81
CA PRO A 107 -4.28 -6.00 -10.42
C PRO A 107 -3.28 -5.69 -9.30
N VAL A 108 -3.11 -6.61 -8.35
CA VAL A 108 -2.20 -6.44 -7.20
C VAL A 108 -0.77 -6.12 -7.66
N GLY A 109 -0.30 -6.79 -8.72
CA GLY A 109 1.05 -6.58 -9.26
C GLY A 109 1.31 -5.20 -9.89
N GLU A 110 0.26 -4.45 -10.24
CA GLU A 110 0.39 -3.09 -10.80
C GLU A 110 0.49 -2.00 -9.72
N PHE A 111 0.04 -2.30 -8.51
CA PHE A 111 0.09 -1.35 -7.41
C PHE A 111 1.39 -1.49 -6.62
N LYS A 112 2.10 -0.38 -6.47
CA LYS A 112 3.32 -0.32 -5.67
C LYS A 112 3.20 0.72 -4.58
N LEU A 113 3.51 0.33 -3.35
CA LEU A 113 3.46 1.18 -2.16
C LEU A 113 4.86 1.42 -1.60
N SER A 114 5.05 2.62 -1.03
CA SER A 114 6.18 2.94 -0.15
C SER A 114 5.58 3.16 1.23
N GLN A 115 5.85 2.23 2.14
CA GLN A 115 5.34 2.29 3.51
C GLN A 115 6.45 1.99 4.51
N GLY A 116 6.16 2.37 5.75
CA GLY A 116 6.99 2.08 6.90
C GLY A 116 6.12 1.65 8.07
N VAL A 117 6.76 1.06 9.06
CA VAL A 117 6.13 0.76 10.35
C VAL A 117 6.62 1.75 11.39
N CYS A 118 5.79 1.99 12.40
CA CYS A 118 6.09 2.92 13.47
C CYS A 118 5.73 2.29 14.82
N LYS A 119 6.58 2.51 15.82
CA LYS A 119 6.41 2.04 17.19
C LYS A 119 6.39 3.24 18.12
N LYS A 120 5.31 3.36 18.89
CA LYS A 120 5.20 4.32 20.00
C LYS A 120 6.23 3.97 21.08
N LEU A 121 6.87 4.99 21.61
CA LEU A 121 7.82 4.93 22.72
C LEU A 121 7.31 5.85 23.83
N SER A 122 7.04 5.26 25.00
CA SER A 122 6.63 5.99 26.20
C SER A 122 7.86 6.26 27.07
N GLY A 123 7.99 7.48 27.60
CA GLY A 123 9.04 7.84 28.56
C GLY A 123 10.47 7.92 28.00
N VAL A 124 10.62 7.98 26.67
CA VAL A 124 11.93 8.11 26.02
C VAL A 124 12.27 9.59 25.82
N ASP A 125 13.47 9.99 26.25
CA ASP A 125 14.01 11.33 26.02
C ASP A 125 14.56 11.49 24.59
N ASP A 126 14.83 12.74 24.19
CA ASP A 126 15.30 13.06 22.83
C ASP A 126 16.70 12.51 22.52
N PHE A 127 17.57 12.42 23.53
CA PHE A 127 18.92 11.91 23.36
C PHE A 127 18.90 10.40 23.09
N SER A 128 18.18 9.64 23.91
CA SER A 128 17.96 8.20 23.76
C SER A 128 17.29 7.87 22.41
N LEU A 129 16.31 8.68 21.98
CA LEU A 129 15.70 8.52 20.67
C LEU A 129 16.68 8.82 19.54
N GLY A 130 17.46 9.90 19.68
CA GLY A 130 18.49 10.30 18.71
C GLY A 130 19.54 9.22 18.48
N GLN A 131 19.99 8.56 19.56
CA GLN A 131 20.91 7.41 19.47
C GLN A 131 20.30 6.26 18.66
N LYS A 132 19.01 5.94 18.84
CA LYS A 132 18.34 4.87 18.09
C LYS A 132 18.18 5.20 16.60
N VAL A 133 17.85 6.44 16.26
CA VAL A 133 17.65 6.83 14.85
C VAL A 133 18.94 7.20 14.12
N GLY A 134 20.02 7.47 14.87
CA GLY A 134 21.34 7.78 14.33
C GLY A 134 21.59 9.26 14.03
N PHE A 135 20.72 10.16 14.48
CA PHE A 135 20.84 11.61 14.30
C PHE A 135 20.18 12.36 15.46
N LYS A 136 20.58 13.62 15.67
CA LYS A 136 20.01 14.44 16.75
C LYS A 136 18.53 14.71 16.50
N VAL A 137 17.70 14.55 17.52
CA VAL A 137 16.28 14.93 17.47
C VAL A 137 15.95 15.85 18.62
N VAL A 138 14.97 16.72 18.42
CA VAL A 138 14.42 17.61 19.44
C VAL A 138 12.91 17.66 19.26
N PHE A 139 12.17 17.30 20.30
CA PHE A 139 10.71 17.38 20.34
C PHE A 139 10.29 18.18 21.57
N PRO A 140 9.91 19.46 21.41
CA PRO A 140 9.41 20.27 22.51
C PRO A 140 8.22 19.61 23.22
N ASP A 141 8.09 19.78 24.52
CA ASP A 141 6.93 19.26 25.28
C ASP A 141 5.61 19.93 24.89
N THR A 142 5.71 21.18 24.40
CA THR A 142 4.57 21.92 23.86
C THR A 142 4.92 22.54 22.52
N LEU A 143 3.95 22.55 21.62
CA LEU A 143 4.10 23.11 20.29
C LEU A 143 2.80 23.79 19.89
N ALA A 144 2.81 25.12 19.82
CA ALA A 144 1.69 25.89 19.29
C ALA A 144 0.36 25.67 20.05
N GLY A 145 0.44 25.31 21.35
CA GLY A 145 -0.70 24.95 22.21
C GLY A 145 -1.02 23.45 22.24
N TYR A 146 -0.36 22.63 21.42
CA TYR A 146 -0.42 21.18 21.53
C TYR A 146 0.57 20.66 22.56
N ARG A 147 0.20 19.61 23.28
CA ARG A 147 1.05 18.92 24.25
C ARG A 147 1.57 17.61 23.67
N LEU A 148 2.86 17.34 23.85
CA LEU A 148 3.48 16.08 23.47
C LEU A 148 2.84 14.92 24.26
N GLU A 149 2.32 13.92 23.56
CA GLU A 149 1.76 12.70 24.18
C GLU A 149 2.78 11.57 24.23
N PHE A 150 3.49 11.37 23.12
CA PHE A 150 4.49 10.33 22.99
C PHE A 150 5.44 10.60 21.84
N LYS A 151 6.60 9.97 21.91
CA LYS A 151 7.55 9.88 20.81
C LYS A 151 7.45 8.53 20.13
N ALA A 152 8.00 8.43 18.94
CA ALA A 152 7.94 7.23 18.15
C ALA A 152 9.22 7.07 17.34
N ILE A 153 9.50 5.82 17.00
CA ILE A 153 10.51 5.45 16.03
C ILE A 153 9.81 4.76 14.86
N GLY A 154 10.27 5.02 13.65
CA GLY A 154 9.78 4.32 12.48
C GLY A 154 10.90 3.88 11.56
N ALA A 155 10.58 2.89 10.73
CA ALA A 155 11.43 2.39 9.66
C ALA A 155 10.61 2.40 8.38
N LYS A 156 11.14 3.03 7.33
CA LYS A 156 10.46 3.21 6.04
C LYS A 156 11.31 2.68 4.90
N LEU A 157 10.64 2.13 3.90
CA LEU A 157 11.24 1.77 2.61
C LEU A 157 10.82 2.81 1.56
N ASP A 158 11.78 3.55 1.00
CA ASP A 158 11.48 4.56 -0.03
C ASP A 158 11.25 3.94 -1.41
N ARG A 159 11.84 2.76 -1.66
CA ARG A 159 11.57 2.02 -2.89
C ARG A 159 10.12 1.54 -2.89
N LYS A 160 9.41 1.80 -3.99
CA LYS A 160 8.04 1.29 -4.20
C LYS A 160 8.07 -0.23 -4.43
N LEU A 161 7.32 -0.96 -3.61
CA LEU A 161 7.21 -2.43 -3.64
C LEU A 161 5.78 -2.84 -3.93
N ASP A 162 5.58 -3.98 -4.60
CA ASP A 162 4.26 -4.60 -4.66
C ASP A 162 3.79 -5.03 -3.27
N VAL A 163 2.48 -5.28 -3.14
CA VAL A 163 1.81 -5.57 -1.86
C VAL A 163 2.36 -6.84 -1.21
N ASP A 164 2.66 -7.86 -1.99
CA ASP A 164 3.08 -9.16 -1.49
C ASP A 164 4.52 -9.12 -0.99
N THR A 165 5.43 -8.51 -1.76
CA THR A 165 6.80 -8.25 -1.33
C THR A 165 6.83 -7.45 -0.04
N PHE A 166 6.03 -6.38 0.06
CA PHE A 166 5.97 -5.59 1.30
C PHE A 166 5.48 -6.43 2.49
N SER A 167 4.45 -7.25 2.28
CA SER A 167 3.90 -8.12 3.33
C SER A 167 4.92 -9.13 3.85
N GLN A 168 5.75 -9.70 2.97
CA GLN A 168 6.82 -10.64 3.34
C GLN A 168 7.97 -9.98 4.12
N LEU A 169 8.14 -8.67 4.00
CA LEU A 169 9.19 -7.91 4.70
C LEU A 169 8.76 -7.43 6.10
N GLY A 170 7.49 -7.59 6.48
CA GLY A 170 6.91 -7.01 7.70
C GLY A 170 7.76 -7.22 8.96
N ASP A 171 8.13 -8.46 9.26
CA ASP A 171 8.96 -8.79 10.44
C ASP A 171 10.35 -8.14 10.39
N ARG A 172 10.95 -8.07 9.20
CA ARG A 172 12.28 -7.46 9.02
C ARG A 172 12.20 -5.95 9.19
N ILE A 173 11.16 -5.31 8.68
CA ILE A 173 10.92 -3.87 8.85
C ILE A 173 10.66 -3.57 10.33
N GLN A 174 9.89 -4.41 11.02
CA GLN A 174 9.63 -4.27 12.46
C GLN A 174 10.90 -4.40 13.29
N LYS A 175 11.75 -5.39 13.00
CA LYS A 175 13.07 -5.56 13.64
C LYS A 175 13.99 -4.38 13.37
N ALA A 176 13.95 -3.81 12.16
CA ALA A 176 14.79 -2.67 11.78
C ALA A 176 14.56 -1.41 12.63
N LEU A 177 13.48 -1.33 13.42
CA LEU A 177 13.29 -0.24 14.39
C LEU A 177 14.35 -0.23 15.50
N ASP A 178 14.80 -1.42 15.93
CA ASP A 178 15.68 -1.58 17.09
C ASP A 178 17.00 -2.32 16.73
N ASP A 179 17.13 -2.88 15.53
CA ASP A 179 18.29 -3.68 15.07
C ASP A 179 18.93 -3.08 13.80
N ASP A 180 20.21 -2.71 13.89
CA ASP A 180 21.00 -2.12 12.80
C ASP A 180 21.31 -3.11 11.68
N GLN A 181 21.51 -4.39 12.00
CA GLN A 181 21.72 -5.43 10.99
C GLN A 181 20.43 -5.68 10.20
N ALA A 182 19.29 -5.71 10.89
CA ALA A 182 17.99 -5.79 10.23
C ALA A 182 17.78 -4.60 9.28
N LEU A 183 18.08 -3.37 9.72
CA LEU A 183 18.01 -2.17 8.88
C LEU A 183 18.97 -2.26 7.67
N LYS A 184 20.22 -2.66 7.90
CA LYS A 184 21.24 -2.83 6.84
C LYS A 184 20.79 -3.84 5.78
N SER A 185 20.14 -4.92 6.20
CA SER A 185 19.63 -5.97 5.31
C SER A 185 18.51 -5.48 4.37
N LEU A 186 17.89 -4.33 4.68
CA LEU A 186 16.83 -3.71 3.88
C LEU A 186 17.35 -2.54 3.01
N LYS A 187 18.66 -2.26 2.98
CA LYS A 187 19.24 -1.15 2.20
C LYS A 187 18.98 -1.22 0.70
N VAL A 188 18.80 -2.42 0.14
CA VAL A 188 18.38 -2.64 -1.26
C VAL A 188 17.01 -2.01 -1.61
N TYR A 189 16.21 -1.72 -0.57
CA TYR A 189 14.91 -1.06 -0.66
C TYR A 189 14.96 0.41 -0.21
N ASP A 190 16.16 0.98 -0.08
CA ASP A 190 16.40 2.33 0.42
C ASP A 190 15.79 2.57 1.82
N ALA A 191 16.05 1.61 2.71
CA ALA A 191 15.55 1.63 4.08
C ALA A 191 16.28 2.67 4.96
N HIS A 192 15.49 3.37 5.77
CA HIS A 192 15.97 4.33 6.77
C HIS A 192 15.05 4.36 7.99
N ARG A 193 15.61 4.83 9.12
CA ARG A 193 14.83 5.16 10.32
C ARG A 193 14.42 6.62 10.31
N TYR A 194 13.33 6.91 10.98
CA TYR A 194 12.87 8.26 11.26
C TYR A 194 12.38 8.35 12.70
N ALA A 195 12.45 9.55 13.26
CA ALA A 195 11.85 9.85 14.56
C ALA A 195 10.48 10.49 14.35
N GLY A 196 9.56 10.23 15.27
CA GLY A 196 8.24 10.82 15.27
C GLY A 196 7.83 11.30 16.66
N ALA A 197 6.87 12.20 16.70
CA ALA A 197 6.19 12.62 17.91
C ALA A 197 4.71 12.87 17.60
N CYS A 198 3.84 12.51 18.52
CA CYS A 198 2.43 12.85 18.46
C CYS A 198 2.10 13.89 19.52
N TYR A 199 1.41 14.93 19.09
CA TYR A 199 0.96 16.02 19.93
C TYR A 199 -0.57 16.10 19.90
N ARG A 200 -1.18 16.45 21.03
CA ARG A 200 -2.64 16.64 21.16
C ARG A 200 -2.98 18.06 21.60
N LYS A 201 -4.04 18.59 21.00
CA LYS A 201 -4.77 19.78 21.46
C LYS A 201 -6.26 19.49 21.31
N ASP A 202 -6.97 19.47 22.43
CA ASP A 202 -8.38 19.06 22.48
C ASP A 202 -8.58 17.69 21.79
N ASN A 203 -9.48 17.60 20.81
CA ASN A 203 -9.70 16.39 20.02
C ASN A 203 -8.78 16.24 18.79
N THR A 204 -7.85 17.19 18.57
CA THR A 204 -6.95 17.20 17.41
C THR A 204 -5.62 16.56 17.76
N ILE A 205 -5.18 15.61 16.93
CA ILE A 205 -3.88 14.93 17.05
C ILE A 205 -3.05 15.22 15.81
N ILE A 206 -1.82 15.66 16.01
CA ILE A 206 -0.84 15.88 14.95
C ILE A 206 0.36 14.98 15.13
N GLY A 207 0.86 14.45 14.03
CA GLY A 207 2.13 13.73 13.94
C GLY A 207 3.21 14.64 13.36
N MET A 208 4.33 14.73 14.05
CA MET A 208 5.56 15.38 13.59
C MET A 208 6.63 14.33 13.35
N TYR A 209 7.24 14.31 12.18
CA TYR A 209 8.26 13.33 11.81
C TYR A 209 9.53 14.02 11.33
N VAL A 210 10.68 13.49 11.75
CA VAL A 210 12.01 13.99 11.38
C VAL A 210 12.80 12.85 10.75
N MET A 211 13.43 13.14 9.62
CA MET A 211 14.20 12.21 8.80
C MET A 211 15.58 12.80 8.51
N ASP A 212 16.61 11.97 8.53
CA ASP A 212 18.00 12.36 8.19
C ASP A 212 18.25 12.52 6.68
N ARG A 213 17.20 12.89 5.95
CA ARG A 213 17.23 13.12 4.51
C ARG A 213 16.01 13.90 4.06
N ALA A 214 16.11 14.50 2.90
CA ALA A 214 14.95 15.02 2.20
C ALA A 214 13.98 13.87 1.85
N TYR A 215 12.71 14.02 2.22
CA TYR A 215 11.66 13.07 1.87
C TYR A 215 11.43 13.09 0.36
N HIS A 216 11.40 11.92 -0.26
CA HIS A 216 10.93 11.81 -1.63
C HIS A 216 9.41 12.02 -1.66
N ILE A 217 8.97 13.13 -2.25
CA ILE A 217 7.56 13.52 -2.27
C ILE A 217 6.79 12.58 -3.20
N THR A 218 5.97 11.72 -2.60
CA THR A 218 5.09 10.79 -3.32
C THR A 218 3.64 11.26 -3.40
N HIS A 219 3.32 12.39 -2.75
CA HIS A 219 1.98 12.94 -2.63
C HIS A 219 1.72 14.07 -3.64
N ASN A 220 0.44 14.43 -3.81
CA ASN A 220 0.07 15.53 -4.68
C ASN A 220 0.52 16.87 -4.07
N VAL A 221 1.31 17.64 -4.82
CA VAL A 221 1.78 18.96 -4.38
C VAL A 221 0.70 19.99 -4.69
N ILE A 222 0.13 20.62 -3.67
CA ILE A 222 -0.79 21.75 -3.84
C ILE A 222 0.00 23.04 -4.06
N LYS A 223 1.02 23.27 -3.22
CA LYS A 223 1.73 24.54 -3.18
C LYS A 223 3.15 24.39 -2.65
N LYS A 224 4.10 25.15 -3.20
CA LYS A 224 5.44 25.35 -2.62
C LYS A 224 5.37 26.32 -1.44
N VAL A 225 6.07 26.01 -0.35
CA VAL A 225 6.12 26.85 0.84
C VAL A 225 7.54 27.31 1.12
N THR A 226 7.65 28.52 1.68
CA THR A 226 8.90 29.08 2.18
C THR A 226 8.63 29.81 3.49
N PHE A 227 9.42 29.51 4.51
CA PHE A 227 9.40 30.20 5.82
C PHE A 227 10.75 29.99 6.51
N GLN A 228 11.30 30.99 7.20
CA GLN A 228 12.59 30.90 7.92
C GLN A 228 13.73 30.18 7.16
N ASN A 229 13.96 30.51 5.89
CA ASN A 229 14.95 29.84 5.02
C ASN A 229 14.72 28.33 4.82
N CYS A 230 13.57 27.79 5.23
CA CYS A 230 13.12 26.45 4.93
C CYS A 230 12.32 26.46 3.63
N GLY A 231 12.62 25.50 2.75
CA GLY A 231 11.83 25.22 1.55
C GLY A 231 11.00 23.95 1.75
N GLY A 232 9.76 23.95 1.26
CA GLY A 232 8.87 22.82 1.45
C GLY A 232 7.66 22.81 0.53
N PHE A 233 6.72 21.92 0.84
CA PHE A 233 5.51 21.68 0.05
C PHE A 233 4.31 21.42 0.96
N TRP A 234 3.20 22.06 0.62
CA TRP A 234 1.88 21.69 1.10
C TRP A 234 1.32 20.58 0.21
N LEU A 235 1.02 19.46 0.83
CA LEU A 235 0.71 18.21 0.16
C LEU A 235 -0.72 17.78 0.47
N GLU A 236 -1.31 17.12 -0.51
CA GLU A 236 -2.62 16.48 -0.43
C GLU A 236 -2.46 14.98 -0.66
N HIS A 237 -3.13 14.18 0.15
CA HIS A 237 -3.16 12.74 -0.06
C HIS A 237 -4.41 12.11 0.56
N PRO A 238 -4.86 10.97 0.01
CA PRO A 238 -5.96 10.25 0.60
C PRO A 238 -5.52 9.67 1.96
N ARG A 239 -6.47 9.54 2.89
CA ARG A 239 -6.21 8.95 4.20
C ARG A 239 -5.79 7.48 4.07
N ASN A 240 -6.40 6.77 3.12
CA ASN A 240 -6.06 5.41 2.73
C ASN A 240 -5.60 5.36 1.26
N GLN A 241 -4.51 4.67 0.97
CA GLN A 241 -3.99 4.54 -0.41
C GLN A 241 -4.63 3.38 -1.17
N TYR A 242 -5.05 2.33 -0.46
CA TYR A 242 -5.73 1.17 -1.04
C TYR A 242 -6.55 0.40 0.01
N PHE A 243 -7.44 -0.46 -0.45
CA PHE A 243 -8.24 -1.40 0.33
C PHE A 243 -8.12 -2.80 -0.26
N LYS A 244 -8.08 -3.82 0.61
CA LYS A 244 -8.08 -5.23 0.20
C LYS A 244 -9.51 -5.74 -0.10
N ASP A 245 -10.53 -5.12 0.50
CA ASP A 245 -11.93 -5.59 0.42
C ASP A 245 -12.89 -4.56 -0.20
N LYS A 246 -13.92 -5.05 -0.91
CA LYS A 246 -14.95 -4.23 -1.59
C LYS A 246 -15.80 -3.36 -0.68
N ASN A 247 -16.09 -3.83 0.53
CA ASN A 247 -17.06 -3.16 1.42
C ASN A 247 -16.60 -1.77 1.90
N THR A 248 -15.33 -1.43 1.69
CA THR A 248 -14.73 -0.13 2.03
C THR A 248 -14.81 0.90 0.89
N GLU A 249 -15.22 0.50 -0.34
CA GLU A 249 -15.00 1.23 -1.60
C GLU A 249 -15.57 2.67 -1.67
N VAL A 250 -16.67 2.97 -0.98
CA VAL A 250 -17.50 4.13 -1.36
C VAL A 250 -17.75 5.13 -0.23
N LYS A 251 -17.77 4.70 1.04
CA LYS A 251 -18.48 5.50 2.04
C LYS A 251 -17.73 6.69 2.62
N ASN A 252 -16.39 6.78 2.57
CA ASN A 252 -15.65 7.89 3.20
C ASN A 252 -14.23 8.07 2.61
N LEU A 253 -14.11 8.46 1.33
CA LEU A 253 -12.82 8.90 0.79
C LEU A 253 -12.42 10.23 1.43
N GLN A 254 -11.69 10.16 2.54
CA GLN A 254 -11.17 11.33 3.23
C GLN A 254 -9.83 11.73 2.63
N VAL A 255 -9.70 13.02 2.33
CA VAL A 255 -8.45 13.66 1.99
C VAL A 255 -7.88 14.27 3.26
N ARG A 256 -6.56 14.24 3.40
CA ARG A 256 -5.85 14.98 4.43
C ARG A 256 -4.71 15.77 3.83
N HIS A 257 -4.32 16.80 4.56
CA HIS A 257 -3.20 17.63 4.20
C HIS A 257 -2.00 17.38 5.10
N SER A 258 -0.83 17.66 4.54
CA SER A 258 0.42 17.57 5.26
C SER A 258 1.40 18.62 4.76
N LEU A 259 2.30 19.02 5.65
CA LEU A 259 3.38 19.91 5.33
C LEU A 259 4.68 19.13 5.37
N PHE A 260 5.41 19.14 4.27
CA PHE A 260 6.78 18.68 4.21
C PHE A 260 7.72 19.88 4.05
N TRP A 261 8.83 19.92 4.79
CA TRP A 261 9.88 20.92 4.57
C TRP A 261 11.25 20.36 4.89
N VAL A 262 12.28 21.07 4.44
CA VAL A 262 13.68 20.72 4.68
C VAL A 262 14.35 21.85 5.46
N LYS A 263 15.11 21.48 6.50
CA LYS A 263 15.99 22.37 7.26
C LYS A 263 17.28 21.64 7.61
N ASN A 264 18.43 22.26 7.35
CA ASN A 264 19.76 21.73 7.70
C ASN A 264 20.01 20.29 7.20
N GLY A 265 19.52 19.94 5.99
CA GLY A 265 19.66 18.60 5.43
C GLY A 265 18.64 17.56 5.92
N HIS A 266 17.88 17.87 6.97
CA HIS A 266 16.82 17.01 7.50
C HIS A 266 15.47 17.30 6.84
N GLY A 267 14.70 16.24 6.61
CA GLY A 267 13.32 16.31 6.16
C GLY A 267 12.36 16.28 7.34
N PHE A 268 11.36 17.14 7.31
CA PHE A 268 10.34 17.25 8.33
C PHE A 268 8.97 17.06 7.72
N TYR A 269 8.10 16.32 8.41
CA TYR A 269 6.75 16.04 7.93
C TYR A 269 5.74 16.24 9.07
N LEU A 270 4.77 17.12 8.83
CA LEU A 270 3.67 17.39 9.73
C LEU A 270 2.36 16.94 9.09
N ARG A 271 1.54 16.19 9.83
CA ARG A 271 0.18 15.85 9.40
C ARG A 271 -0.78 15.68 10.57
N SER A 272 -2.07 15.76 10.27
CA SER A 272 -3.14 15.29 11.14
C SER A 272 -3.15 13.75 11.21
N GLU A 273 -3.33 13.19 12.40
CA GLU A 273 -3.58 11.75 12.62
C GLU A 273 -5.06 11.46 12.92
N GLY A 274 -5.80 12.48 13.39
CA GLY A 274 -7.23 12.41 13.71
C GLY A 274 -8.15 12.65 12.51
N GLU A 275 -9.44 12.86 12.79
CA GLU A 275 -10.45 13.21 11.77
C GLU A 275 -10.39 14.70 11.38
N THR A 276 -9.94 15.55 12.29
CA THR A 276 -9.76 16.98 12.04
C THR A 276 -8.46 17.21 11.29
N ASP A 277 -8.57 17.81 10.10
CA ASP A 277 -7.41 18.15 9.29
C ASP A 277 -6.79 19.51 9.70
N LEU A 278 -5.50 19.69 9.39
CA LEU A 278 -4.81 20.95 9.65
C LEU A 278 -5.09 21.95 8.53
N THR A 279 -5.37 23.20 8.92
CA THR A 279 -5.36 24.30 7.95
C THR A 279 -3.91 24.61 7.53
N TYR A 280 -3.75 25.19 6.35
CA TYR A 280 -2.44 25.62 5.85
C TYR A 280 -1.76 26.60 6.82
N GLN A 281 -2.47 27.62 7.30
CA GLN A 281 -1.92 28.63 8.21
C GLN A 281 -1.47 28.00 9.54
N GLU A 282 -2.26 27.07 10.08
CA GLU A 282 -1.89 26.37 11.30
C GLU A 282 -0.68 25.47 11.12
N ALA A 283 -0.61 24.73 10.01
CA ALA A 283 0.55 23.90 9.69
C ALA A 283 1.85 24.73 9.55
N ILE A 284 1.79 25.87 8.87
CA ILE A 284 2.93 26.80 8.76
C ILE A 284 3.34 27.34 10.13
N ARG A 285 2.38 27.77 10.96
CA ARG A 285 2.67 28.26 12.32
C ARG A 285 3.34 27.19 13.19
N ILE A 286 2.86 25.94 13.13
CA ILE A 286 3.45 24.81 13.86
C ILE A 286 4.87 24.53 13.35
N ALA A 287 5.07 24.48 12.03
CA ALA A 287 6.37 24.21 11.43
C ALA A 287 7.39 25.33 11.69
N ASP A 288 6.96 26.58 11.73
CA ASP A 288 7.77 27.75 12.09
C ASP A 288 8.31 27.64 13.53
N LEU A 289 7.43 27.27 14.47
CA LEU A 289 7.79 27.07 15.87
C LEU A 289 8.67 25.84 16.07
N PHE A 290 8.33 24.73 15.42
CA PHE A 290 9.13 23.50 15.51
C PHE A 290 10.52 23.71 14.94
N SER A 291 10.62 24.39 13.79
CA SER A 291 11.89 24.73 13.16
C SER A 291 12.74 25.63 14.03
N LYS A 292 12.18 26.56 14.82
CA LYS A 292 12.99 27.36 15.76
C LYS A 292 13.60 26.52 16.89
N ALA A 293 12.91 25.48 17.33
CA ALA A 293 13.35 24.62 18.42
C ALA A 293 14.39 23.56 17.99
N TYR A 294 14.50 23.28 16.69
CA TYR A 294 15.35 22.25 16.09
C TYR A 294 16.62 22.84 15.45
#